data_AF-A0A853BFU3-F1
#
_entry.id   AF-A0A853BFU3-F1
#
_cell.length_a   1.000
_cell.length_b   1.000
_cell.length_c   1.000
_cell.angle_alpha   90.00
_cell.angle_beta   90.00
_cell.angle_gamma   90.00
#
_symmetry.space_group_name_H-M   'P 1'
#
loop_
_entity.id
_entity.type
_entity.pdbx_description
1 polymer ?
#
loop_
_entity_poly.entity_id
_entity_poly.type
_entity_poly.pdbx_seq_one_letter_code
_entity_poly.pdbx_strand_id
1 'polypeptide(L)'
;MRALAGVAYLILTLTACTSTVAGTPSPVVTSSPASTDVFAGLQACQVLEQLTAGEGFGPGENISKRNECDVLKPEYGSYGLALDPVQGLSEFAAANTGVVDISVNGRDAMRASFSSTGCSVAVEVAEHARAMVTVTMSRTSDAAQACPDAQALAEKLEPLLPEVQ
;
A
#
# COMPACT_ATOMS: atom_id res chain seq x y z
N MET A 1 36.25 8.60 61.11
CA MET A 1 36.86 7.28 61.39
C MET A 1 36.45 6.32 60.29
N ARG A 2 37.43 5.58 59.73
CA ARG A 2 37.34 4.46 58.77
C ARG A 2 36.93 4.79 57.32
N ALA A 3 37.41 4.11 56.28
CA ALA A 3 38.74 3.76 55.78
C ALA A 3 38.51 3.08 54.40
N LEU A 4 39.29 3.49 53.39
CA LEU A 4 39.75 2.82 52.16
C LEU A 4 39.14 1.47 51.72
N ALA A 5 38.76 1.36 50.43
CA ALA A 5 39.26 0.33 49.50
C ALA A 5 38.93 0.69 48.03
N GLY A 6 39.94 0.70 47.17
CA GLY A 6 39.81 0.96 45.72
C GLY A 6 39.83 -0.31 44.89
N VAL A 7 39.46 -0.19 43.61
CA VAL A 7 39.78 -1.14 42.54
C VAL A 7 40.05 -0.35 41.25
N ALA A 8 41.27 -0.48 40.74
CA ALA A 8 41.70 -0.01 39.44
C ALA A 8 41.18 -0.96 38.34
N TYR A 9 40.79 -0.43 37.18
CA TYR A 9 40.69 -1.24 35.97
C TYR A 9 41.18 -0.49 34.73
N LEU A 10 41.99 -1.21 33.96
CA LEU A 10 42.82 -0.78 32.84
C LEU A 10 42.03 -0.19 31.67
N ILE A 11 42.60 0.88 31.09
CA ILE A 11 42.27 1.41 29.77
C ILE A 11 43.04 0.58 28.72
N LEU A 12 42.33 0.02 27.73
CA LEU A 12 42.90 -0.56 26.51
C LEU A 12 42.29 0.18 25.31
N THR A 13 42.99 1.22 24.84
CA THR A 13 42.68 1.91 23.58
C THR A 13 43.38 1.17 22.44
N LEU A 14 42.61 0.44 21.63
CA LEU A 14 43.10 -0.14 20.38
C LEU A 14 43.09 0.94 19.29
N THR A 15 44.24 1.53 19.00
CA THR A 15 44.48 2.31 17.79
C THR A 15 44.78 1.35 16.65
N ALA A 16 43.80 1.07 15.80
CA ALA A 16 44.03 0.33 14.56
C ALA A 16 44.58 1.27 13.49
N CYS A 17 45.85 1.08 13.12
CA CYS A 17 46.46 1.69 11.95
C CYS A 17 45.98 0.94 10.70
N THR A 18 45.14 1.58 9.88
CA THR A 18 44.87 1.08 8.52
C THR A 18 45.99 1.53 7.59
N SER A 19 46.81 0.58 7.16
CA SER A 19 47.69 0.75 6.01
C SER A 19 46.86 0.55 4.74
N THR A 20 46.52 1.63 4.05
CA THR A 20 45.87 1.55 2.73
C THR A 20 46.92 1.19 1.69
N VAL A 21 46.91 -0.07 1.24
CA VAL A 21 47.61 -0.48 0.01
C VAL A 21 46.78 0.01 -1.18
N ALA A 22 47.35 0.90 -1.99
CA ALA A 22 46.72 1.34 -3.23
C ALA A 22 46.74 0.19 -4.26
N GLY A 23 45.57 -0.28 -4.69
CA GLY A 23 45.49 -1.25 -5.80
C GLY A 23 44.34 -2.25 -5.80
N THR A 24 43.33 -2.16 -4.93
CA THR A 24 42.19 -3.09 -4.94
C THR A 24 40.89 -2.33 -5.25
N PRO A 25 40.08 -2.76 -6.25
CA PRO A 25 38.78 -2.14 -6.48
C PRO A 25 37.94 -2.26 -5.21
N SER A 26 37.50 -1.12 -4.67
CA SER A 26 36.56 -1.10 -3.56
C SER A 26 35.27 -1.79 -4.01
N PRO A 27 34.69 -2.71 -3.21
CA PRO A 27 33.32 -3.10 -3.45
C PRO A 27 32.48 -1.82 -3.34
N VAL A 28 31.83 -1.44 -4.43
CA VAL A 28 30.70 -0.52 -4.38
C VAL A 28 29.72 -1.20 -3.45
N VAL A 29 29.55 -0.65 -2.25
CA VAL A 29 28.40 -0.95 -1.42
C VAL A 29 27.23 -0.35 -2.20
N THR A 30 26.66 -1.14 -3.11
CA THR A 30 25.33 -0.87 -3.62
C THR A 30 24.44 -1.11 -2.41
N SER A 31 24.27 -0.07 -1.59
CA SER A 31 23.07 0.05 -0.79
C SER A 31 21.94 0.10 -1.79
N SER A 32 21.39 -1.08 -2.11
CA SER A 32 20.02 -1.17 -2.60
C SER A 32 19.21 -0.29 -1.65
N PRO A 33 18.46 0.72 -2.14
CA PRO A 33 17.47 1.32 -1.28
C PRO A 33 16.64 0.14 -0.78
N ALA A 34 16.60 -0.05 0.55
CA ALA A 34 15.56 -0.89 1.11
C ALA A 34 14.29 -0.39 0.45
N SER A 35 13.58 -1.25 -0.29
CA SER A 35 12.27 -0.89 -0.82
C SER A 35 11.45 -0.50 0.40
N THR A 36 11.34 0.80 0.65
CA THR A 36 10.51 1.32 1.71
C THR A 36 9.12 0.87 1.30
N ASP A 37 8.55 -0.07 2.04
CA ASP A 37 7.17 -0.48 1.82
C ASP A 37 6.33 0.79 1.95
N VAL A 38 5.86 1.33 0.83
CA VAL A 38 5.15 2.62 0.80
C VAL A 38 3.88 2.55 1.63
N PHE A 39 3.33 1.35 1.81
CA PHE A 39 2.15 1.09 2.64
C PHE A 39 2.52 0.60 4.05
N ALA A 40 3.76 0.79 4.50
CA ALA A 40 4.19 0.32 5.82
C ALA A 40 3.22 0.77 6.92
N GLY A 41 2.62 -0.20 7.61
CA GLY A 41 1.65 0.04 8.69
C GLY A 41 0.18 0.08 8.25
N LEU A 42 -0.12 0.01 6.94
CA LEU A 42 -1.46 -0.15 6.42
C LEU A 42 -1.77 -1.61 6.10
N GLN A 43 -2.93 -2.08 6.57
CA GLN A 43 -3.46 -3.41 6.28
C GLN A 43 -4.80 -3.26 5.55
N ALA A 44 -4.92 -3.85 4.36
CA ALA A 44 -6.08 -3.66 3.50
C ALA A 44 -7.40 -4.00 4.21
N CYS A 45 -7.46 -5.10 4.97
CA CYS A 45 -8.69 -5.43 5.71
C CYS A 45 -9.04 -4.42 6.78
N GLN A 46 -8.06 -3.99 7.58
CA GLN A 46 -8.30 -3.00 8.63
C GLN A 46 -8.80 -1.67 8.04
N VAL A 47 -8.20 -1.23 6.93
CA VAL A 47 -8.61 -0.02 6.21
C VAL A 47 -10.01 -0.21 5.62
N LEU A 48 -10.26 -1.31 4.91
CA LEU A 48 -11.55 -1.54 4.25
C LEU A 48 -12.71 -1.68 5.24
N GLU A 49 -12.50 -2.33 6.38
CA GLU A 49 -13.47 -2.41 7.47
C GLU A 49 -13.74 -1.04 8.09
N GLN A 50 -12.71 -0.19 8.26
CA GLN A 50 -12.89 1.19 8.70
C GLN A 50 -13.74 1.99 7.70
N LEU A 51 -13.47 1.83 6.40
CA LEU A 51 -14.16 2.57 5.32
C LEU A 51 -15.62 2.16 5.14
N THR A 52 -15.97 0.93 5.50
CA THR A 52 -17.32 0.35 5.36
C THR A 52 -18.06 0.20 6.70
N ALA A 53 -17.48 0.73 7.79
CA ALA A 53 -18.04 0.63 9.13
C ALA A 53 -19.47 1.19 9.19
N GLY A 54 -20.40 0.37 9.68
CA GLY A 54 -21.81 0.76 9.82
C GLY A 54 -22.63 0.67 8.53
N GLU A 55 -22.04 0.29 7.39
CA GLU A 55 -22.75 0.20 6.10
C GLU A 55 -23.41 -1.18 5.87
N GLY A 56 -23.23 -2.11 6.81
CA GLY A 56 -23.83 -3.45 6.79
C GLY A 56 -23.01 -4.51 6.04
N PHE A 57 -21.75 -4.22 5.72
CA PHE A 57 -20.80 -5.21 5.25
C PHE A 57 -20.40 -6.17 6.38
N GLY A 58 -20.09 -7.41 6.01
CA GLY A 58 -19.49 -8.41 6.89
C GLY A 58 -18.02 -8.10 7.20
N PRO A 59 -17.34 -9.01 7.94
CA PRO A 59 -15.92 -8.87 8.23
C PRO A 59 -15.08 -8.91 6.95
N GLY A 60 -13.90 -8.29 7.00
CA GLY A 60 -12.91 -8.35 5.93
C GLY A 60 -12.30 -9.74 5.80
N GLU A 61 -12.17 -10.21 4.56
CA GLU A 61 -11.47 -11.44 4.20
C GLU A 61 -10.22 -11.12 3.40
N ASN A 62 -9.07 -11.61 3.89
CA ASN A 62 -7.83 -11.54 3.11
C ASN A 62 -7.88 -12.56 1.97
N ILE A 63 -7.89 -12.06 0.72
CA ILE A 63 -8.12 -12.87 -0.47
C ILE A 63 -6.83 -13.33 -1.17
N SER A 64 -5.67 -12.85 -0.73
CA SER A 64 -4.38 -13.26 -1.31
C SER A 64 -3.23 -13.11 -0.32
N LYS A 65 -2.06 -13.68 -0.68
CA LYS A 65 -0.82 -13.48 0.11
C LYS A 65 -0.29 -12.04 0.06
N ARG A 66 -0.91 -11.17 -0.73
CA ARG A 66 -0.60 -9.75 -0.85
C ARG A 66 -1.47 -8.95 0.11
N ASN A 67 -1.28 -7.64 0.16
CA ASN A 67 -2.07 -6.74 0.99
C ASN A 67 -3.41 -6.44 0.31
N GLU A 68 -4.28 -7.45 0.25
CA GLU A 68 -5.57 -7.44 -0.44
C GLU A 68 -6.68 -7.94 0.48
N CYS A 69 -7.85 -7.31 0.39
CA CYS A 69 -9.01 -7.67 1.21
C CYS A 69 -10.33 -7.41 0.50
N ASP A 70 -11.33 -8.24 0.80
CA ASP A 70 -12.72 -8.03 0.40
C ASP A 70 -13.65 -7.96 1.63
N VAL A 71 -14.74 -7.20 1.50
CA VAL A 71 -15.89 -7.24 2.39
C VAL A 71 -17.15 -7.51 1.57
N LEU A 72 -18.07 -8.31 2.12
CA LEU A 72 -19.31 -8.70 1.45
C LEU A 72 -20.53 -8.14 2.19
N LYS A 73 -21.45 -7.53 1.44
CA LYS A 73 -22.80 -7.21 1.91
C LYS A 73 -23.81 -8.05 1.14
N PRO A 74 -24.47 -9.04 1.77
CA PRO A 74 -25.43 -9.90 1.08
C PRO A 74 -26.49 -9.10 0.34
N GLU A 75 -26.87 -9.58 -0.85
CA GLU A 75 -27.84 -8.93 -1.74
C GLU A 75 -27.43 -7.57 -2.34
N TYR A 76 -26.29 -7.01 -1.92
CA TYR A 76 -25.77 -5.73 -2.42
C TYR A 76 -24.57 -5.96 -3.35
N GLY A 77 -23.48 -6.51 -2.80
CA GLY A 77 -22.21 -6.62 -3.52
C GLY A 77 -21.02 -6.81 -2.59
N SER A 78 -19.84 -6.89 -3.20
CA SER A 78 -18.56 -6.87 -2.49
C SER A 78 -17.77 -5.61 -2.82
N TYR A 79 -17.08 -5.09 -1.82
CA TYR A 79 -16.05 -4.08 -1.97
C TYR A 79 -14.70 -4.72 -1.68
N GLY A 80 -13.68 -4.31 -2.40
CA GLY A 80 -12.32 -4.82 -2.27
C GLY A 80 -11.30 -3.68 -2.23
N LEU A 81 -10.18 -3.94 -1.58
CA LEU A 81 -9.03 -3.04 -1.48
C LEU A 81 -7.74 -3.83 -1.70
N ALA A 82 -6.91 -3.37 -2.62
CA ALA A 82 -5.54 -3.81 -2.81
C ALA A 82 -4.58 -2.64 -2.58
N LEU A 83 -3.61 -2.83 -1.66
CA LEU A 83 -2.49 -1.91 -1.46
C LEU A 83 -1.27 -2.52 -2.14
N ASP A 84 -0.97 -2.04 -3.35
CA ASP A 84 0.01 -2.66 -4.26
C ASP A 84 1.29 -1.83 -4.35
N PRO A 85 2.40 -2.24 -3.71
CA PRO A 85 3.65 -1.49 -3.70
C PRO A 85 4.52 -1.70 -4.95
N VAL A 86 4.07 -2.50 -5.92
CA VAL A 86 4.89 -2.89 -7.09
C VAL A 86 4.20 -2.65 -8.44
N GLN A 87 2.95 -2.19 -8.45
CA GLN A 87 2.22 -1.82 -9.66
C GLN A 87 1.60 -0.43 -9.51
N GLY A 88 1.97 0.49 -10.39
CA GLY A 88 1.40 1.83 -10.47
C GLY A 88 0.22 1.93 -11.44
N LEU A 89 -0.10 3.16 -11.84
CA LEU A 89 -1.17 3.44 -12.80
C LEU A 89 -0.83 2.94 -14.21
N SER A 90 0.44 2.91 -14.59
CA SER A 90 0.86 2.41 -15.92
C SER A 90 0.52 0.92 -16.11
N GLU A 91 0.76 0.12 -15.09
CA GLU A 91 0.44 -1.30 -15.07
C GLU A 91 -1.08 -1.52 -14.99
N PHE A 92 -1.81 -0.60 -14.34
CA PHE A 92 -3.28 -0.64 -14.33
C PHE A 92 -3.83 -0.40 -15.74
N ALA A 93 -3.32 0.62 -16.43
CA ALA A 93 -3.71 0.95 -17.79
C ALA A 93 -3.40 -0.19 -18.77
N ALA A 94 -2.24 -0.85 -18.62
CA ALA A 94 -1.83 -1.96 -19.48
C ALA A 94 -2.68 -3.23 -19.26
N ALA A 95 -3.17 -3.46 -18.03
CA ALA A 95 -3.95 -4.64 -17.68
C ALA A 95 -5.45 -4.52 -18.00
N ASN A 96 -5.95 -3.31 -18.27
CA ASN A 96 -7.38 -3.04 -18.42
C ASN A 96 -7.70 -2.41 -19.78
N THR A 97 -8.91 -2.64 -20.27
CA THR A 97 -9.44 -1.96 -21.46
C THR A 97 -10.45 -0.89 -21.03
N GLY A 98 -10.60 0.16 -21.84
CA GLY A 98 -11.57 1.24 -21.54
C GLY A 98 -11.22 2.05 -20.28
N VAL A 99 -9.94 2.18 -19.97
CA VAL A 99 -9.44 2.96 -18.83
C VAL A 99 -9.75 4.44 -19.04
N VAL A 100 -10.19 5.09 -17.97
CA VAL A 100 -10.50 6.52 -17.94
C VAL A 100 -9.65 7.19 -16.86
N ASP A 101 -8.92 8.23 -17.24
CA ASP A 101 -8.22 9.10 -16.31
C ASP A 101 -9.23 9.91 -15.49
N ILE A 102 -9.04 9.92 -14.17
CA ILE A 102 -9.88 10.62 -13.21
C ILE A 102 -8.98 11.26 -12.13
N SER A 103 -9.60 12.01 -11.22
CA SER A 103 -8.93 12.48 -10.01
C SER A 103 -9.74 12.07 -8.79
N VAL A 104 -9.05 11.69 -7.72
CA VAL A 104 -9.62 11.38 -6.40
C VAL A 104 -9.00 12.36 -5.42
N ASN A 105 -9.80 13.31 -4.90
CA ASN A 105 -9.33 14.39 -4.00
C ASN A 105 -8.10 15.18 -4.51
N GLY A 106 -7.91 15.29 -5.83
CA GLY A 106 -6.76 15.98 -6.43
C GLY A 106 -5.55 15.08 -6.70
N ARG A 107 -5.61 13.80 -6.33
CA ARG A 107 -4.62 12.77 -6.65
C ARG A 107 -4.96 12.10 -7.98
N ASP A 108 -3.93 11.77 -8.76
CA ASP A 108 -4.10 11.09 -10.04
C ASP A 108 -4.64 9.67 -9.82
N ALA A 109 -5.60 9.30 -10.66
CA ALA A 109 -6.28 8.03 -10.57
C ALA A 109 -6.78 7.57 -11.94
N MET A 110 -7.03 6.27 -12.05
CA MET A 110 -7.60 5.65 -13.24
C MET A 110 -8.77 4.76 -12.85
N ARG A 111 -9.79 4.73 -13.70
CA ARG A 111 -10.97 3.89 -13.51
C ARG A 111 -11.16 2.95 -14.69
N ALA A 112 -11.52 1.70 -14.42
CA ALA A 112 -11.89 0.74 -15.45
C ALA A 112 -13.02 -0.19 -14.98
N SER A 113 -13.91 -0.56 -15.90
CA SER A 113 -14.88 -1.63 -15.66
C SER A 113 -14.27 -2.97 -16.09
N PHE A 114 -14.25 -3.95 -15.18
CA PHE A 114 -13.72 -5.29 -15.48
C PHE A 114 -14.82 -6.33 -15.76
N SER A 115 -16.08 -5.98 -15.49
CA SER A 115 -17.25 -6.78 -15.84
C SER A 115 -18.49 -5.89 -15.96
N SER A 116 -19.64 -6.47 -16.34
CA SER A 116 -20.90 -5.72 -16.42
C SER A 116 -21.41 -5.25 -15.06
N THR A 117 -20.93 -5.81 -13.94
CA THR A 117 -21.33 -5.44 -12.57
C THR A 117 -20.15 -4.95 -11.73
N GLY A 118 -18.98 -4.75 -12.35
CA GLY A 118 -17.72 -4.56 -11.65
C GLY A 118 -16.94 -3.35 -12.13
N CYS A 119 -16.40 -2.57 -11.18
CA CYS A 119 -15.58 -1.42 -11.45
C CYS A 119 -14.40 -1.32 -10.48
N SER A 120 -13.25 -0.90 -10.98
CA SER A 120 -12.06 -0.64 -10.17
C SER A 120 -11.61 0.81 -10.36
N VAL A 121 -11.15 1.41 -9.26
CA VAL A 121 -10.47 2.70 -9.25
C VAL A 121 -9.09 2.49 -8.65
N ALA A 122 -8.05 2.76 -9.45
CA ALA A 122 -6.66 2.76 -9.03
C ALA A 122 -6.23 4.21 -8.74
N VAL A 123 -5.65 4.42 -7.57
CA VAL A 123 -5.21 5.72 -7.05
C VAL A 123 -3.70 5.70 -6.91
N GLU A 124 -3.03 6.73 -7.43
CA GLU A 124 -1.57 6.83 -7.42
C GLU A 124 -1.00 6.93 -6.00
N VAL A 125 0.07 6.19 -5.71
CA VAL A 125 0.84 6.32 -4.47
C VAL A 125 2.31 6.61 -4.77
N ALA A 126 2.86 5.98 -5.80
CA ALA A 126 4.17 6.29 -6.39
C ALA A 126 4.18 5.78 -7.85
N GLU A 127 5.24 6.05 -8.60
CA GLU A 127 5.39 5.60 -10.00
C GLU A 127 5.05 4.10 -10.19
N HIS A 128 5.46 3.27 -9.24
CA HIS A 128 5.21 1.82 -9.22
C HIS A 128 4.36 1.35 -8.03
N ALA A 129 3.53 2.22 -7.46
CA ALA A 129 2.64 1.83 -6.38
C ALA A 129 1.26 2.46 -6.53
N ARG A 130 0.22 1.68 -6.23
CA ARG A 130 -1.17 2.14 -6.26
C ARG A 130 -1.98 1.54 -5.13
N ALA A 131 -2.99 2.29 -4.70
CA ALA A 131 -4.10 1.72 -3.96
C ALA A 131 -5.25 1.49 -4.95
N MET A 132 -5.81 0.29 -4.99
CA MET A 132 -6.89 -0.06 -5.91
C MET A 132 -8.11 -0.50 -5.13
N VAL A 133 -9.22 0.19 -5.33
CA VAL A 133 -10.52 -0.24 -4.83
C VAL A 133 -11.28 -0.93 -5.94
N THR A 134 -12.06 -1.94 -5.57
CA THR A 134 -12.87 -2.74 -6.47
C THR A 134 -14.28 -2.83 -5.91
N VAL A 135 -15.29 -2.68 -6.76
CA VAL A 135 -16.68 -2.89 -6.39
C VAL A 135 -17.29 -3.86 -7.37
N THR A 136 -17.98 -4.88 -6.85
CA THR A 136 -18.79 -5.82 -7.62
C THR A 136 -20.21 -5.85 -7.08
N MET A 137 -21.18 -5.52 -7.93
CA MET A 137 -22.61 -5.59 -7.57
C MET A 137 -23.12 -7.04 -7.70
N SER A 138 -23.93 -7.48 -6.73
CA SER A 138 -24.52 -8.82 -6.75
C SER A 138 -25.62 -8.97 -7.80
N ARG A 139 -26.23 -7.86 -8.25
CA ARG A 139 -27.35 -7.86 -9.19
C ARG A 139 -27.04 -7.03 -10.42
N THR A 140 -27.39 -7.55 -11.59
CA THR A 140 -27.24 -6.83 -12.87
C THR A 140 -28.11 -5.58 -12.94
N SER A 141 -29.24 -5.52 -12.23
CA SER A 141 -30.07 -4.31 -12.13
C SER A 141 -29.31 -3.13 -11.51
N ASP A 142 -28.31 -3.42 -10.68
CA ASP A 142 -27.58 -2.44 -9.89
C ASP A 142 -26.18 -2.18 -10.47
N ALA A 143 -25.85 -2.83 -11.60
CA ALA A 143 -24.58 -2.72 -12.33
C ALA A 143 -24.06 -1.28 -12.47
N ALA A 144 -24.97 -0.32 -12.75
CA ALA A 144 -24.62 1.08 -12.92
C ALA A 144 -24.04 1.75 -11.66
N GLN A 145 -24.23 1.16 -10.48
CA GLN A 145 -23.69 1.66 -9.20
C GLN A 145 -22.23 1.26 -8.97
N ALA A 146 -21.69 0.27 -9.68
CA ALA A 146 -20.34 -0.22 -9.40
C ALA A 146 -19.26 0.87 -9.49
N CYS A 147 -19.29 1.70 -10.54
CA CYS A 147 -18.30 2.77 -10.70
C CYS A 147 -18.52 3.98 -9.77
N PRO A 148 -19.76 4.48 -9.56
CA PRO A 148 -20.03 5.48 -8.52
C PRO A 148 -19.58 5.02 -7.13
N ASP A 149 -19.84 3.78 -6.75
CA ASP A 149 -19.43 3.24 -5.46
C ASP A 149 -17.91 3.09 -5.34
N ALA A 150 -17.25 2.62 -6.40
CA ALA A 150 -15.78 2.52 -6.43
C ALA A 150 -15.14 3.91 -6.31
N GLN A 151 -15.70 4.93 -6.97
CA GLN A 151 -15.25 6.31 -6.83
C GLN A 151 -15.42 6.81 -5.39
N ALA A 152 -16.60 6.63 -4.80
CA ALA A 152 -16.88 7.07 -3.43
C ALA A 152 -15.98 6.36 -2.40
N LEU A 153 -15.71 5.07 -2.60
CA LEU A 153 -14.78 4.32 -1.74
C LEU A 153 -13.34 4.83 -1.90
N ALA A 154 -12.89 5.13 -3.12
CA ALA A 154 -11.58 5.72 -3.38
C ALA A 154 -11.43 7.10 -2.71
N GLU A 155 -12.46 7.95 -2.76
CA GLU A 155 -12.47 9.28 -2.12
C GLU A 155 -12.36 9.19 -0.60
N LYS A 156 -12.98 8.18 0.03
CA LYS A 156 -12.82 7.92 1.47
C LYS A 156 -11.46 7.32 1.81
N LEU A 157 -10.89 6.51 0.91
CA LEU A 157 -9.60 5.86 1.09
C LEU A 157 -8.44 6.85 1.00
N GLU A 158 -8.49 7.78 0.04
CA GLU A 158 -7.36 8.63 -0.33
C GLU A 158 -6.71 9.36 0.86
N PRO A 159 -7.45 9.94 1.84
CA PRO A 159 -6.85 10.60 3.00
C PRO A 159 -6.11 9.66 3.96
N LEU A 160 -6.27 8.34 3.81
CA LEU A 160 -5.57 7.31 4.59
C LEU A 160 -4.30 6.81 3.88
N LEU A 161 -4.10 7.19 2.62
CA LEU A 161 -2.93 6.80 1.84
C LEU A 161 -1.73 7.67 2.20
N PRO A 162 -0.50 7.15 1.99
CA PRO A 162 0.69 7.97 2.02
C PRO A 162 0.60 9.12 0.99
N GLU A 163 1.29 10.22 1.29
CA GLU A 163 1.56 11.27 0.29
C GLU A 163 2.27 10.66 -0.92
N VAL A 164 1.99 11.20 -2.11
CA VAL A 164 2.65 10.75 -3.34
C VAL A 164 4.16 11.00 -3.21
N GLN A 165 4.96 9.96 -3.49
CA GLN A 165 6.42 9.99 -3.38
C GLN A 165 7.10 10.23 -4.73
#